data_AF-A0AAV0IR54-F1
#
_entry.id   AF-A0AAV0IR54-F1
#
_cell.length_a   1.000
_cell.length_b   1.000
_cell.length_c   1.000
_cell.angle_alpha   90.00
_cell.angle_beta   90.00
_cell.angle_gamma   90.00
#
_symmetry.space_group_name_H-M   'P 1'
#
loop_
_entity.id
_entity.type
_entity.pdbx_description
1 polymer ?
#
loop_
_entity_poly.entity_id
_entity_poly.type
_entity_poly.pdbx_seq_one_letter_code
_entity_poly.pdbx_strand_id
1 'polypeptide(L)'
;VEIIANDQGNRITPSWVGFTDSERLIGEAAKNQAPQNPERTIFDAKRVKHAVITVPAYFNDAQRQATKDAGTIAGMNVVRIINEPTAAAIAYGLDQKATSGDTHLGGEDFDHRVMDYFIKPLTRARFEEMNMDLFKKTKSEIDEIVLVGGSTRIPKVRELLKEMFDGKEPNQGVNPDEAVAYGAAVQGGNLGGDQANTRGN
;
A
#
# COMPACT_ATOMS: atom_id res chain seq x y z
N VAL A 1 -17.65 1.25 -25.00
CA VAL A 1 -16.58 2.19 -24.62
C VAL A 1 -15.59 2.23 -25.76
N GLU A 2 -15.39 3.39 -26.37
CA GLU A 2 -14.46 3.56 -27.51
C GLU A 2 -13.29 4.43 -27.06
N ILE A 3 -12.06 3.94 -27.31
CA ILE A 3 -10.84 4.68 -26.99
C ILE A 3 -10.45 5.47 -28.23
N ILE A 4 -10.55 6.79 -28.14
CA ILE A 4 -10.26 7.71 -29.25
C ILE A 4 -8.74 7.89 -29.37
N ALA A 5 -8.22 7.67 -30.57
CA ALA A 5 -6.82 7.94 -30.89
C ALA A 5 -6.59 9.43 -31.15
N ASN A 6 -5.38 9.92 -30.85
CA ASN A 6 -4.99 11.28 -31.20
C ASN A 6 -4.71 11.42 -32.71
N ASP A 7 -4.34 12.63 -33.12
CA ASP A 7 -3.97 12.99 -34.50
C ASP A 7 -2.80 12.17 -35.08
N GLN A 8 -2.00 11.54 -34.23
CA GLN A 8 -0.91 10.63 -34.60
C GLN A 8 -1.29 9.15 -34.53
N GLY A 9 -2.56 8.82 -34.25
CA GLY A 9 -3.05 7.44 -34.14
C GLY A 9 -2.77 6.77 -32.79
N ASN A 10 -2.20 7.49 -31.82
CA ASN A 10 -1.92 6.96 -30.49
C ASN A 10 -3.16 7.02 -29.59
N ARG A 11 -3.46 5.91 -28.91
CA ARG A 11 -4.58 5.83 -27.94
C ARG A 11 -4.24 6.45 -26.58
N ILE A 12 -3.02 6.94 -26.41
CA ILE A 12 -2.50 7.60 -25.22
C ILE A 12 -1.70 8.81 -25.68
N THR A 13 -2.00 9.98 -25.11
CA THR A 13 -1.23 11.22 -25.36
C THR A 13 -0.45 11.56 -24.10
N PRO A 14 0.89 11.75 -24.17
CA PRO A 14 1.69 12.03 -22.99
C PRO A 14 1.36 13.41 -22.41
N SER A 15 1.43 13.53 -21.08
CA SER A 15 1.11 14.79 -20.37
C SER A 15 2.29 15.78 -20.39
N TRP A 16 2.63 16.27 -21.58
CA TRP A 16 3.74 17.18 -21.85
C TRP A 16 3.22 18.43 -22.55
N VAL A 17 3.74 19.60 -22.19
CA VAL A 17 3.45 20.89 -22.82
C VAL A 17 4.77 21.63 -23.07
N GLY A 18 5.04 21.96 -24.33
CA GLY A 18 6.22 22.69 -24.75
C GLY A 18 5.86 24.08 -25.26
N PHE A 19 6.72 25.06 -25.02
CA PHE A 19 6.55 26.42 -25.52
C PHE A 19 7.70 26.80 -26.45
N THR A 20 7.36 27.24 -27.66
CA THR A 20 8.26 27.94 -28.57
C THR A 20 7.95 29.44 -28.53
N ASP A 21 8.63 30.26 -29.33
CA ASP A 21 8.30 31.69 -29.43
C ASP A 21 6.97 31.95 -30.16
N SER A 22 6.47 30.99 -30.92
CA SER A 22 5.29 31.14 -31.78
C SER A 22 4.11 30.28 -31.38
N GLU A 23 4.33 29.16 -30.68
CA GLU A 23 3.28 28.18 -30.42
C GLU A 23 3.47 27.37 -29.14
N ARG A 24 2.37 26.75 -28.73
CA ARG A 24 2.31 25.78 -27.63
C ARG A 24 2.13 24.38 -28.19
N LEU A 25 3.12 23.53 -27.95
CA LEU A 25 3.11 22.12 -28.30
C LEU A 25 2.50 21.30 -27.16
N ILE A 26 1.74 20.25 -27.48
CA ILE A 26 1.11 19.36 -26.50
C ILE A 26 1.39 17.92 -26.91
N GLY A 27 1.58 17.04 -25.92
CA GLY A 27 1.72 15.61 -26.18
C GLY A 27 3.08 15.26 -26.79
N GLU A 28 3.06 14.41 -27.81
CA GLU A 28 4.28 13.88 -28.44
C GLU A 28 5.15 14.99 -29.03
N ALA A 29 4.55 16.04 -29.61
CA ALA A 29 5.30 17.18 -30.14
C ALA A 29 6.12 17.88 -29.04
N ALA A 30 5.53 18.08 -27.85
CA ALA A 30 6.23 18.64 -26.70
C ALA A 30 7.33 17.70 -26.18
N LYS A 31 7.05 16.40 -26.12
CA LYS A 31 8.01 15.38 -25.67
C LYS A 31 9.22 15.26 -26.60
N ASN A 32 9.01 15.32 -27.90
CA ASN A 32 10.07 15.20 -28.91
C ASN A 32 11.03 16.39 -28.90
N GLN A 33 10.56 17.61 -28.60
CA GLN A 33 11.44 18.77 -28.50
C GLN A 33 12.21 18.86 -27.16
N ALA A 34 11.82 18.07 -26.14
CA ALA A 34 12.34 18.22 -24.79
C ALA A 34 13.88 18.15 -24.67
N PRO A 35 14.61 17.29 -25.41
CA PRO A 35 16.06 17.26 -25.35
C PRO A 35 16.73 18.54 -25.87
N GLN A 36 16.05 19.27 -26.76
CA GLN A 36 16.57 20.47 -27.42
C GLN A 36 16.10 21.76 -26.75
N ASN A 37 14.95 21.73 -26.08
CA ASN A 37 14.35 22.88 -25.41
C ASN A 37 13.81 22.51 -24.01
N PRO A 38 14.68 22.07 -23.08
CA PRO A 38 14.26 21.52 -21.79
C PRO A 38 13.61 22.57 -20.88
N GLU A 39 14.12 23.80 -20.86
CA GLU A 39 13.63 24.86 -19.96
C GLU A 39 12.21 25.33 -20.30
N ARG A 40 11.80 25.21 -21.57
CA ARG A 40 10.44 25.56 -22.02
C ARG A 40 9.56 24.34 -22.27
N THR A 41 9.96 23.17 -21.79
CA THR A 41 9.17 21.94 -21.89
C THR A 41 8.76 21.46 -20.51
N ILE A 42 7.46 21.56 -20.23
CA ILE A 42 6.85 21.20 -18.96
C ILE A 42 6.24 19.81 -19.08
N PHE A 43 6.67 18.92 -18.19
CA PHE A 43 6.12 17.59 -18.00
C PHE A 43 6.02 17.30 -16.51
N ASP A 44 5.38 16.19 -16.14
CA ASP A 44 5.05 15.86 -14.75
C ASP A 44 4.25 16.96 -14.04
N ALA A 45 3.46 17.76 -14.77
CA ALA A 45 2.57 18.76 -14.17
C ALA A 45 1.54 18.11 -13.23
N LYS A 46 1.11 16.87 -13.56
CA LYS A 46 0.45 15.97 -12.61
C LYS A 46 1.48 15.35 -11.66
N ARG A 47 2.16 16.16 -10.86
CA ARG A 47 2.87 15.64 -9.69
C ARG A 47 1.82 15.03 -8.77
N VAL A 48 2.02 13.79 -8.33
CA VAL A 48 1.32 13.26 -7.16
C VAL A 48 1.86 14.04 -5.96
N LYS A 49 1.33 15.25 -5.77
CA LYS A 49 1.82 16.17 -4.73
C LYS A 49 1.44 15.67 -3.35
N HIS A 50 0.44 14.82 -3.23
CA HIS A 50 -0.10 14.35 -1.96
C HIS A 50 -0.10 12.83 -1.94
N ALA A 51 0.46 12.23 -0.89
CA ALA A 51 0.55 10.80 -0.73
C ALA A 51 0.13 10.36 0.67
N VAL A 52 -0.54 9.22 0.75
CA VAL A 52 -0.62 8.40 1.97
C VAL A 52 0.41 7.30 1.80
N ILE A 53 1.30 7.14 2.78
CA ILE A 53 2.36 6.12 2.75
C ILE A 53 2.08 5.11 3.86
N THR A 54 2.24 3.83 3.55
CA THR A 54 2.06 2.74 4.51
C THR A 54 3.38 2.38 5.18
N VAL A 55 3.32 1.98 6.43
CA VAL A 55 4.45 1.41 7.18
C VAL A 55 4.00 0.16 7.94
N PRO A 56 4.92 -0.75 8.28
CA PRO A 56 4.61 -1.85 9.17
C PRO A 56 4.03 -1.34 10.48
N ALA A 57 3.08 -2.06 11.06
CA ALA A 57 2.42 -1.63 12.31
C ALA A 57 3.42 -1.43 13.46
N TYR A 58 4.52 -2.19 13.43
CA TYR A 58 5.58 -2.20 14.42
C TYR A 58 6.62 -1.09 14.31
N PHE A 59 6.52 -0.23 13.30
CA PHE A 59 7.41 0.92 13.21
C PHE A 59 7.23 1.85 14.42
N ASN A 60 8.34 2.19 15.07
CA ASN A 60 8.37 3.21 16.12
C ASN A 60 8.31 4.62 15.51
N ASP A 61 8.18 5.63 16.36
CA ASP A 61 8.02 7.04 15.93
C ASP A 61 9.19 7.52 15.07
N ALA A 62 10.42 7.12 15.38
CA ALA A 62 11.61 7.51 14.62
C ALA A 62 11.59 6.89 13.20
N GLN A 63 11.23 5.62 13.06
CA GLN A 63 11.11 4.94 11.77
C GLN A 63 9.96 5.54 10.94
N ARG A 64 8.82 5.84 11.56
CA ARG A 64 7.69 6.53 10.92
C ARG A 64 8.09 7.90 10.40
N GLN A 65 8.81 8.67 11.20
CA GLN A 65 9.30 9.98 10.81
C GLN A 65 10.29 9.87 9.65
N ALA A 66 11.23 8.91 9.70
CA ALA A 66 12.15 8.65 8.60
C ALA A 66 11.44 8.32 7.28
N THR A 67 10.37 7.51 7.32
CA THR A 67 9.56 7.23 6.12
C THR A 67 8.86 8.49 5.59
N LYS A 68 8.33 9.33 6.49
CA LYS A 68 7.71 10.61 6.10
C LYS A 68 8.72 11.56 5.46
N ASP A 69 9.92 11.63 6.03
CA ASP A 69 11.02 12.45 5.50
C ASP A 69 11.45 11.95 4.13
N ALA A 70 11.55 10.64 3.93
CA ALA A 70 11.84 10.03 2.62
C ALA A 70 10.81 10.41 1.56
N GLY A 71 9.51 10.39 1.91
CA GLY A 71 8.45 10.86 1.01
C GLY A 71 8.57 12.35 0.67
N THR A 72 8.95 13.17 1.66
CA THR A 72 9.18 14.61 1.48
C THR A 72 10.38 14.88 0.57
N ILE A 73 11.48 14.16 0.76
CA ILE A 73 12.68 14.21 -0.09
C ILE A 73 12.34 13.80 -1.53
N ALA A 74 11.45 12.81 -1.71
CA ALA A 74 10.93 12.40 -3.01
C ALA A 74 9.98 13.42 -3.65
N GLY A 75 9.76 14.58 -3.02
CA GLY A 75 8.93 15.66 -3.54
C GLY A 75 7.43 15.44 -3.33
N MET A 76 7.04 14.56 -2.40
CA MET A 76 5.66 14.30 -2.04
C MET A 76 5.29 15.05 -0.75
N ASN A 77 4.11 15.65 -0.69
CA ASN A 77 3.46 16.02 0.56
C ASN A 77 2.85 14.76 1.18
N VAL A 78 3.53 14.19 2.17
CA VAL A 78 3.05 13.01 2.89
C VAL A 78 1.91 13.43 3.83
N VAL A 79 0.67 13.24 3.37
CA VAL A 79 -0.55 13.68 4.06
C VAL A 79 -0.82 12.83 5.30
N ARG A 80 -0.51 11.54 5.23
CA ARG A 80 -0.67 10.61 6.35
C ARG A 80 0.26 9.42 6.20
N ILE A 81 0.82 8.97 7.33
CA ILE A 81 1.40 7.64 7.48
C ILE A 81 0.32 6.74 8.08
N ILE A 82 0.04 5.60 7.47
CA ILE A 82 -0.90 4.60 8.01
C ILE A 82 -0.21 3.25 8.16
N ASN A 83 -0.74 2.40 9.03
CA ASN A 83 -0.23 1.04 9.17
C ASN A 83 -0.71 0.18 8.00
N GLU A 84 0.14 -0.74 7.54
CA GLU A 84 -0.22 -1.76 6.54
C GLU A 84 -1.47 -2.57 6.89
N PRO A 85 -1.64 -3.12 8.12
CA PRO A 85 -2.88 -3.84 8.47
C PRO A 85 -4.09 -2.92 8.48
N THR A 86 -3.94 -1.64 8.83
CA THR A 86 -5.03 -0.66 8.74
C THR A 86 -5.40 -0.38 7.29
N ALA A 87 -4.42 -0.22 6.40
CA ALA A 87 -4.66 -0.05 4.98
C ALA A 87 -5.38 -1.28 4.39
N ALA A 88 -4.91 -2.48 4.70
CA ALA A 88 -5.59 -3.69 4.28
C ALA A 88 -7.03 -3.76 4.81
N ALA A 89 -7.28 -3.45 6.09
CA ALA A 89 -8.64 -3.42 6.64
C ALA A 89 -9.55 -2.46 5.85
N ILE A 90 -9.05 -1.27 5.48
CA ILE A 90 -9.78 -0.34 4.60
C ILE A 90 -10.09 -0.98 3.24
N ALA A 91 -9.12 -1.69 2.64
CA ALA A 91 -9.33 -2.35 1.36
C ALA A 91 -10.41 -3.43 1.38
N TYR A 92 -10.53 -4.15 2.50
CA TYR A 92 -11.58 -5.16 2.71
C TYR A 92 -12.90 -4.55 3.24
N GLY A 93 -12.99 -3.22 3.44
CA GLY A 93 -14.19 -2.57 3.99
C GLY A 93 -14.44 -2.89 5.48
N LEU A 94 -13.38 -3.21 6.21
CA LEU A 94 -13.39 -3.58 7.63
C LEU A 94 -13.03 -2.41 8.56
N ASP A 95 -12.82 -1.21 8.00
CA ASP A 95 -12.43 0.00 8.72
C ASP A 95 -13.44 0.46 9.78
N GLN A 96 -14.72 0.08 9.64
CA GLN A 96 -15.74 0.32 10.67
C GLN A 96 -15.80 -0.77 11.76
N LYS A 97 -15.00 -1.83 11.67
CA LYS A 97 -15.08 -3.03 12.54
C LYS A 97 -13.78 -3.40 13.26
N ALA A 98 -12.64 -2.83 12.89
CA ALA A 98 -11.32 -3.23 13.43
C ALA A 98 -10.81 -2.25 14.51
N THR A 99 -10.66 -2.71 15.76
CA THR A 99 -10.33 -1.83 16.91
C THR A 99 -9.01 -2.13 17.63
N SER A 100 -8.24 -3.15 17.25
CA SER A 100 -6.95 -3.43 17.91
C SER A 100 -6.13 -4.49 17.18
N GLY A 101 -4.80 -4.29 17.14
CA GLY A 101 -3.83 -5.29 16.72
C GLY A 101 -2.50 -5.05 17.43
N ASP A 102 -1.79 -6.14 17.76
CA ASP A 102 -0.45 -6.08 18.33
C ASP A 102 0.54 -5.56 17.27
N THR A 103 1.19 -4.45 17.58
CA THR A 103 2.17 -3.80 16.71
C THR A 103 3.55 -4.44 16.82
N HIS A 104 3.69 -5.71 17.19
CA HIS A 104 4.98 -6.43 17.18
C HIS A 104 4.87 -7.83 16.56
N LEU A 105 3.84 -8.07 15.75
CA LEU A 105 3.62 -9.36 15.07
C LEU A 105 3.51 -9.13 13.57
N GLY A 106 4.57 -9.46 12.84
CA GLY A 106 4.64 -9.29 11.39
C GLY A 106 5.57 -10.28 10.68
N GLY A 107 5.88 -9.98 9.42
CA GLY A 107 6.78 -10.78 8.59
C GLY A 107 8.20 -10.87 9.16
N GLU A 108 8.66 -9.86 9.90
CA GLU A 108 9.98 -9.85 10.52
C GLU A 108 10.08 -10.81 11.72
N ASP A 109 9.00 -11.02 12.47
CA ASP A 109 8.94 -12.07 13.51
C ASP A 109 8.92 -13.45 12.88
N PHE A 110 8.21 -13.60 11.76
CA PHE A 110 8.22 -14.85 10.99
C PHE A 110 9.63 -15.12 10.44
N ASP A 111 10.31 -14.12 9.90
CA ASP A 111 11.67 -14.22 9.38
C ASP A 111 12.69 -14.48 10.50
N HIS A 112 12.55 -13.85 11.68
CA HIS A 112 13.36 -14.17 12.87
C HIS A 112 13.10 -15.59 13.38
N ARG A 113 11.85 -16.06 13.38
CA ARG A 113 11.48 -17.44 13.76
C ARG A 113 11.98 -18.45 12.73
N VAL A 114 12.03 -18.09 11.45
CA VAL A 114 12.63 -18.88 10.35
C VAL A 114 14.16 -18.88 10.42
N MET A 115 14.80 -17.78 10.81
CA MET A 115 16.23 -17.72 11.14
C MET A 115 16.56 -18.63 12.32
N ASP A 116 15.78 -18.57 13.41
CA ASP A 116 15.91 -19.48 14.56
C ASP A 116 15.66 -20.96 14.16
N TYR A 117 14.80 -21.19 13.17
CA TYR A 117 14.55 -22.52 12.57
C TYR A 117 15.74 -23.08 11.80
N PHE A 118 16.50 -22.25 11.09
CA PHE A 118 17.75 -22.72 10.47
C PHE A 118 18.82 -23.08 11.52
N ILE A 119 18.70 -22.60 12.76
CA ILE A 119 19.61 -22.89 13.87
C ILE A 119 19.18 -24.15 14.65
N LYS A 120 17.88 -24.52 14.69
CA LYS A 120 17.38 -25.74 15.36
C LYS A 120 16.18 -26.35 14.62
N PRO A 121 16.06 -27.70 14.50
CA PRO A 121 14.96 -28.33 13.76
C PRO A 121 13.58 -27.95 14.33
N LEU A 122 12.74 -27.35 13.49
CA LEU A 122 11.37 -26.95 13.84
C LEU A 122 10.42 -28.12 13.59
N THR A 123 9.91 -28.66 14.68
CA THR A 123 8.78 -29.59 14.67
C THR A 123 7.48 -28.79 14.78
N ARG A 124 6.39 -29.33 14.23
CA ARG A 124 5.04 -28.76 14.35
C ARG A 124 4.70 -28.34 15.80
N ALA A 125 5.01 -29.19 16.77
CA ALA A 125 4.76 -28.94 18.18
C ALA A 125 5.47 -27.69 18.73
N ARG A 126 6.69 -27.42 18.27
CA ARG A 126 7.48 -26.26 18.71
C ARG A 126 6.99 -24.96 18.09
N PHE A 127 6.53 -25.01 16.84
CA PHE A 127 5.86 -23.87 16.21
C PHE A 127 4.56 -23.51 16.94
N GLU A 128 3.75 -24.52 17.28
CA GLU A 128 2.53 -24.33 18.05
C GLU A 128 2.85 -23.73 19.43
N GLU A 129 3.77 -24.34 20.18
CA GLU A 129 4.21 -23.88 21.51
C GLU A 129 4.61 -22.40 21.55
N MET A 130 5.43 -21.95 20.59
CA MET A 130 5.96 -20.58 20.59
C MET A 130 4.92 -19.51 20.21
N ASN A 131 3.73 -19.90 19.78
CA ASN A 131 2.66 -18.97 19.41
C ASN A 131 1.35 -19.21 20.21
N MET A 132 1.34 -20.18 21.13
CA MET A 132 0.12 -20.57 21.85
C MET A 132 -0.50 -19.45 22.70
N ASP A 133 0.31 -18.54 23.23
CA ASP A 133 -0.13 -17.39 24.02
C ASP A 133 -0.79 -16.32 23.14
N LEU A 134 -0.24 -16.08 21.94
CA LEU A 134 -0.83 -15.24 20.90
C LEU A 134 -2.16 -15.81 20.39
N PHE A 135 -2.29 -17.14 20.34
CA PHE A 135 -3.46 -17.85 19.82
C PHE A 135 -4.62 -18.00 20.81
N LYS A 136 -4.40 -17.76 22.12
CA LYS A 136 -5.42 -17.99 23.17
C LYS A 136 -6.32 -16.79 23.43
N LYS A 137 -5.88 -15.57 23.13
CA LYS A 137 -6.76 -14.40 23.20
C LYS A 137 -7.50 -14.30 21.87
N THR A 138 -8.83 -14.24 21.93
CA THR A 138 -9.72 -13.88 20.81
C THR A 138 -9.76 -14.82 19.59
N LYS A 139 -9.97 -16.14 19.76
CA LYS A 139 -10.35 -17.00 18.60
C LYS A 139 -11.82 -16.85 18.21
N SER A 140 -12.71 -16.88 19.20
CA SER A 140 -14.16 -16.87 18.99
C SER A 140 -14.74 -15.50 18.61
N GLU A 141 -13.95 -14.43 18.76
CA GLU A 141 -14.37 -13.04 18.50
C GLU A 141 -13.90 -12.53 17.13
N ILE A 142 -13.19 -13.35 16.35
CA ILE A 142 -12.67 -12.95 15.04
C ILE A 142 -13.68 -13.27 13.95
N ASP A 143 -14.31 -12.23 13.42
CA ASP A 143 -15.35 -12.33 12.39
C ASP A 143 -14.79 -12.58 10.98
N GLU A 144 -13.59 -12.09 10.68
CA GLU A 144 -12.95 -12.26 9.37
C GLU A 144 -11.43 -12.38 9.47
N ILE A 145 -10.85 -13.16 8.56
CA ILE A 145 -9.40 -13.31 8.42
C ILE A 145 -9.03 -12.73 7.06
N VAL A 146 -8.14 -11.74 7.04
CA VAL A 146 -7.61 -11.15 5.81
C VAL A 146 -6.13 -11.49 5.67
N LEU A 147 -5.71 -11.92 4.49
CA LEU A 147 -4.31 -12.22 4.20
C LEU A 147 -3.71 -11.10 3.37
N VAL A 148 -2.57 -10.60 3.82
CA VAL A 148 -1.92 -9.43 3.24
C VAL A 148 -0.42 -9.68 3.20
N GLY A 149 0.21 -9.36 2.08
CA GLY A 149 1.65 -9.52 1.91
C GLY A 149 2.08 -10.89 1.40
N GLY A 150 3.25 -10.92 0.74
CA GLY A 150 3.75 -12.08 -0.01
C GLY A 150 3.97 -13.34 0.82
N SER A 151 4.33 -13.20 2.10
CA SER A 151 4.55 -14.34 3.02
C SER A 151 3.28 -15.16 3.29
N THR A 152 2.10 -14.55 3.19
CA THR A 152 0.82 -15.27 3.34
C THR A 152 0.52 -16.25 2.21
N ARG A 153 1.31 -16.24 1.12
CA ARG A 153 1.24 -17.23 0.04
C ARG A 153 1.77 -18.60 0.47
N ILE A 154 2.54 -18.68 1.56
CA ILE A 154 3.13 -19.93 2.05
C ILE A 154 2.01 -20.90 2.44
N PRO A 155 1.89 -22.08 1.80
CA PRO A 155 0.79 -23.01 2.07
C PRO A 155 0.70 -23.42 3.53
N LYS A 156 1.84 -23.60 4.21
CA LYS A 156 1.87 -23.99 5.62
C LYS A 156 1.32 -22.89 6.55
N VAL A 157 1.58 -21.62 6.25
CA VAL A 157 1.01 -20.50 7.00
C VAL A 157 -0.52 -20.50 6.88
N ARG A 158 -1.06 -20.71 5.68
CA ARG A 158 -2.51 -20.77 5.44
C ARG A 158 -3.15 -21.98 6.13
N GLU A 159 -2.50 -23.14 6.10
CA GLU A 159 -2.94 -24.33 6.81
C GLU A 159 -3.02 -24.09 8.32
N LEU A 160 -1.96 -23.54 8.91
CA LEU A 160 -1.91 -23.23 10.33
C LEU A 160 -2.97 -22.20 10.74
N LEU A 161 -3.20 -21.17 9.93
CA LEU A 161 -4.28 -20.21 10.18
C LEU A 161 -5.66 -20.86 10.14
N LYS A 162 -5.91 -21.78 9.20
CA LYS A 162 -7.17 -22.53 9.15
C LYS A 162 -7.34 -23.42 10.38
N GLU A 163 -6.32 -24.20 10.75
CA GLU A 163 -6.34 -25.02 11.96
C GLU A 163 -6.56 -24.15 13.22
N MET A 164 -5.98 -22.96 13.23
CA MET A 164 -6.08 -22.04 14.33
C MET A 164 -7.47 -21.43 14.47
N PHE A 165 -8.13 -21.06 13.37
CA PHE A 165 -9.46 -20.45 13.41
C PHE A 165 -10.58 -21.44 13.08
N ASP A 166 -10.48 -22.67 13.59
CA ASP A 166 -11.51 -23.70 13.52
C ASP A 166 -12.02 -23.97 12.08
N GLY A 167 -11.10 -23.96 11.12
CA GLY A 167 -11.37 -24.19 9.70
C GLY A 167 -11.87 -22.97 8.93
N LYS A 168 -11.91 -21.79 9.55
CA LYS A 168 -12.33 -20.54 8.90
C LYS A 168 -11.42 -20.19 7.73
N GLU A 169 -12.04 -19.98 6.56
CA GLU A 169 -11.34 -19.59 5.35
C GLU A 169 -11.02 -18.09 5.34
N PRO A 170 -9.81 -17.69 4.92
CA PRO A 170 -9.50 -16.28 4.74
C PRO A 170 -10.30 -15.63 3.61
N ASN A 171 -10.65 -14.36 3.79
CA ASN A 171 -11.34 -13.54 2.80
C ASN A 171 -10.47 -13.40 1.53
N GLN A 172 -11.06 -13.69 0.37
CA GLN A 172 -10.42 -13.65 -0.95
C GLN A 172 -10.92 -12.51 -1.84
N GLY A 173 -11.71 -11.58 -1.29
CA GLY A 173 -12.35 -10.49 -2.03
C GLY A 173 -11.38 -9.42 -2.55
N VAL A 174 -10.16 -9.35 -2.00
CA VAL A 174 -9.10 -8.43 -2.43
C VAL A 174 -7.82 -9.22 -2.67
N ASN A 175 -7.04 -8.82 -3.67
CA ASN A 175 -5.71 -9.38 -3.93
C ASN A 175 -4.76 -9.05 -2.75
N PRO A 176 -4.18 -10.06 -2.05
CA PRO A 176 -3.27 -9.84 -0.93
C PRO A 176 -2.06 -8.96 -1.21
N ASP A 177 -1.59 -8.90 -2.46
CA ASP A 177 -0.44 -8.09 -2.86
C ASP A 177 -0.80 -6.62 -3.07
N GLU A 178 -2.08 -6.34 -3.36
CA GLU A 178 -2.57 -5.01 -3.69
C GLU A 178 -3.35 -4.39 -2.53
N ALA A 179 -3.80 -5.19 -1.56
CA ALA A 179 -4.66 -4.75 -0.46
C ALA A 179 -4.11 -3.54 0.31
N VAL A 180 -2.81 -3.53 0.61
CA VAL A 180 -2.15 -2.41 1.29
C VAL A 180 -2.20 -1.13 0.44
N ALA A 181 -1.80 -1.22 -0.82
CA ALA A 181 -1.76 -0.08 -1.73
C ALA A 181 -3.18 0.45 -2.02
N TYR A 182 -4.14 -0.46 -2.20
CA TYR A 182 -5.55 -0.13 -2.40
C TYR A 182 -6.11 0.66 -1.22
N GLY A 183 -5.89 0.18 0.02
CA GLY A 183 -6.33 0.87 1.22
C GLY A 183 -5.72 2.24 1.42
N ALA A 184 -4.42 2.38 1.12
CA ALA A 184 -3.73 3.67 1.14
C ALA A 184 -4.32 4.65 0.11
N ALA A 185 -4.68 4.17 -1.08
CA ALA A 185 -5.32 4.97 -2.12
C ALA A 185 -6.73 5.42 -1.72
N VAL A 186 -7.55 4.54 -1.14
CA VAL A 186 -8.87 4.89 -0.58
C VAL A 186 -8.74 5.97 0.49
N GLN A 187 -7.79 5.79 1.43
CA GLN A 187 -7.52 6.77 2.47
C GLN A 187 -7.06 8.12 1.89
N GLY A 188 -6.23 8.10 0.85
CA GLY A 188 -5.80 9.29 0.11
C GLY A 188 -6.95 10.02 -0.57
N GLY A 189 -7.89 9.27 -1.18
CA GLY A 189 -9.10 9.82 -1.79
C GLY A 189 -9.98 10.56 -0.77
N ASN A 190 -10.21 9.96 0.40
CA ASN A 190 -11.00 10.57 1.48
C ASN A 190 -10.36 11.87 1.97
N LEU A 191 -9.05 11.87 2.21
CA LEU A 191 -8.32 13.06 2.67
C LEU A 191 -8.23 14.16 1.58
N GLY A 192 -8.21 13.77 0.30
CA GLY A 192 -8.25 14.70 -0.83
C GLY A 192 -9.61 15.38 -0.99
N GLY A 193 -10.70 14.67 -0.72
CA GLY A 193 -12.07 15.22 -0.75
C GLY A 193 -12.32 16.27 0.33
N ASP A 194 -11.83 16.03 1.55
CA ASP A 194 -12.01 16.95 2.68
C ASP A 194 -11.26 18.29 2.50
N GLN A 195 -10.07 18.27 1.87
CA GLN A 195 -9.31 19.50 1.58
C GLN A 195 -9.90 20.32 0.42
N ALA A 196 -10.62 19.69 -0.52
CA ALA A 196 -11.31 20.42 -1.58
C ALA A 196 -12.50 21.21 -1.03
N ASN A 197 -13.19 20.68 -0.02
CA ASN A 197 -14.38 21.29 0.56
C ASN A 197 -14.08 22.47 1.51
N THR A 198 -12.88 22.50 2.11
CA THR A 198 -12.46 23.60 3.01
C THR A 198 -11.88 24.82 2.29
N ARG A 199 -11.54 24.72 0.99
CA ARG A 199 -11.04 25.85 0.18
C ARG A 199 -12.14 26.57 -0.62
N GLY A 200 -13.40 26.19 -0.42
CA GLY A 200 -14.57 26.69 -1.15
C GLY A 200 -15.52 27.59 -0.35
N ASN A 201 -15.13 28.06 0.85
CA ASN A 201 -15.91 29.02 1.66
C ASN A 201 -15.07 30.26 1.98
#